data_AF-A0A0D6LBN6-F1
#
_entry.id   AF-A0A0D6LBN6-F1
#
_cell.length_a   1.000
_cell.length_b   1.000
_cell.length_c   1.000
_cell.angle_alpha   90.00
_cell.angle_beta   90.00
_cell.angle_gamma   90.00
#
_symmetry.space_group_name_H-M   'P 1'
#
loop_
_entity.id
_entity.type
_entity.pdbx_description
1 polymer ?
#
loop_
_entity_poly.entity_id
_entity_poly.type
_entity_poly.pdbx_seq_one_letter_code
_entity_poly.pdbx_strand_id
1 'polypeptide(L)'
;MSVTITQVIFIWYLQRYYVPTSRQLKRLENKYRSPIYSHFSETIQGAASVRAFDKVDEFRNASGSVVDSFMKCRHSTITSYRWLALRLEAIGNLVILFAATFAVVSKELGWVSSPGIIAVSITYALNVTEVLNFAVRQISDIETNIVAVERIAEYTTSPTEVLPRNIV
;
A
#
# COMPACT_ATOMS: atom_id res chain seq x y z
N MET A 1 20.04 5.99 23.81
CA MET A 1 20.64 6.07 22.46
C MET A 1 20.81 4.71 21.79
N SER A 2 21.36 3.67 22.44
CA SER A 2 21.52 2.36 21.78
C SER A 2 20.18 1.73 21.36
N VAL A 3 19.18 1.69 22.24
CA VAL A 3 17.85 1.10 21.96
C VAL A 3 17.13 1.78 20.80
N THR A 4 17.20 3.12 20.74
CA THR A 4 16.55 3.91 19.69
C THR A 4 17.18 3.66 18.32
N ILE A 5 18.51 3.47 18.26
CA ILE A 5 19.23 3.16 17.02
C ILE A 5 18.80 1.77 16.50
N THR A 6 18.71 0.77 17.38
CA THR A 6 18.27 -0.58 17.00
C THR A 6 16.85 -0.56 16.43
N GLN A 7 15.94 0.22 17.00
CA GLN A 7 14.56 0.37 16.50
C GLN A 7 14.52 1.01 15.11
N VAL A 8 15.31 2.07 14.87
CA VAL A 8 15.38 2.74 13.56
C VAL A 8 15.92 1.83 12.47
N ILE A 9 16.98 1.05 12.77
CA ILE A 9 17.54 0.08 11.81
C ILE A 9 16.50 -0.98 11.42
N PHE A 10 15.72 -1.46 12.39
CA PHE A 10 14.67 -2.45 12.12
C PHE A 10 13.54 -1.89 11.26
N ILE A 11 13.11 -0.64 11.50
CA ILE A 11 12.12 0.05 10.65
C ILE A 11 12.64 0.21 9.22
N TRP A 12 13.90 0.64 9.07
CA TRP A 12 14.53 0.79 7.75
C TRP A 12 14.59 -0.54 6.98
N TYR A 13 14.94 -1.62 7.66
CA TYR A 13 14.92 -2.96 7.08
C TYR A 13 13.50 -3.36 6.64
N LEU A 14 12.48 -3.19 7.49
CA LEU A 14 11.09 -3.48 7.12
C LEU A 14 10.64 -2.70 5.88
N GLN A 15 10.98 -1.41 5.81
CA GLN A 15 10.65 -0.56 4.67
C GLN A 15 11.31 -1.07 3.38
N ARG A 16 12.59 -1.48 3.45
CA ARG A 16 13.36 -2.04 2.33
C ARG A 16 12.71 -3.29 1.73
N TYR A 17 12.06 -4.12 2.54
CA TYR A 17 11.37 -5.34 2.08
C TYR A 17 9.92 -5.06 1.63
N TYR A 18 9.22 -4.18 2.34
CA TYR A 18 7.82 -3.89 2.07
C TYR A 18 7.63 -3.13 0.76
N VAL A 19 8.43 -2.10 0.49
CA VAL A 19 8.30 -1.21 -0.68
C VAL A 19 8.37 -1.97 -2.02
N PRO A 20 9.37 -2.84 -2.28
CA PRO A 20 9.39 -3.62 -3.52
C PRO A 20 8.18 -4.54 -3.66
N THR A 21 7.75 -5.15 -2.54
CA THR A 21 6.63 -6.09 -2.51
C THR A 21 5.29 -5.41 -2.79
N SER A 22 5.03 -4.28 -2.13
CA SER A 22 3.80 -3.49 -2.32
C SER A 22 3.67 -3.00 -3.76
N ARG A 23 4.78 -2.56 -4.37
CA ARG A 23 4.83 -2.15 -5.77
C ARG A 23 4.47 -3.28 -6.73
N GLN A 24 4.98 -4.50 -6.52
CA GLN A 24 4.64 -5.64 -7.37
C GLN A 24 3.19 -6.07 -7.18
N LEU A 25 2.69 -6.10 -5.94
CA LEU A 25 1.28 -6.38 -5.65
C LEU A 25 0.35 -5.38 -6.33
N LYS A 26 0.73 -4.11 -6.37
CA LYS A 26 -0.04 -3.08 -7.06
C LYS A 26 -0.03 -3.25 -8.57
N ARG A 27 1.13 -3.59 -9.17
CA ARG A 27 1.21 -3.92 -10.60
C ARG A 27 0.31 -5.10 -10.95
N LEU A 28 0.30 -6.12 -10.09
CA LEU A 28 -0.55 -7.30 -10.24
C LEU A 28 -2.04 -6.94 -10.10
N GLU A 29 -2.40 -6.09 -9.14
CA GLU A 29 -3.76 -5.57 -8.96
C GLU A 29 -4.24 -4.86 -10.22
N ASN A 30 -3.40 -3.98 -10.79
CA ASN A 30 -3.73 -3.28 -12.03
C ASN A 30 -3.87 -4.24 -13.23
N LYS A 31 -3.00 -5.26 -13.32
CA LYS A 31 -3.05 -6.29 -14.38
C LYS A 31 -4.34 -7.11 -14.33
N TYR A 32 -4.84 -7.46 -13.15
CA TYR A 32 -6.09 -8.22 -13.03
C TYR A 32 -7.35 -7.35 -13.04
N ARG A 33 -7.21 -6.03 -12.83
CA ARG A 33 -8.35 -5.11 -12.88
C ARG A 33 -8.78 -4.77 -14.30
N SER A 34 -7.85 -4.58 -15.24
CA SER A 34 -8.20 -4.19 -16.61
C SER A 34 -9.08 -5.20 -17.37
N PRO A 35 -8.86 -6.54 -17.28
CA PRO A 35 -9.67 -7.50 -18.01
C PRO A 35 -11.13 -7.53 -17.54
N ILE A 36 -11.42 -7.15 -16.28
CA ILE A 36 -12.79 -7.02 -15.78
C ILE A 36 -13.55 -5.98 -16.62
N TYR A 37 -12.94 -4.80 -16.83
CA TYR A 37 -13.56 -3.73 -17.61
C TYR A 37 -13.69 -4.10 -19.08
N SER A 38 -12.68 -4.74 -19.67
CA SER A 38 -12.71 -5.18 -21.07
C SER A 38 -13.80 -6.23 -21.30
N HIS A 39 -13.85 -7.29 -20.48
CA HIS A 39 -14.87 -8.34 -20.57
C HIS A 39 -16.28 -7.79 -20.38
N PHE A 40 -16.45 -6.85 -19.43
CA PHE A 40 -17.74 -6.18 -19.21
C PHE A 40 -18.18 -5.36 -20.43
N SER A 41 -17.26 -4.58 -21.01
CA SER A 41 -17.53 -3.79 -22.23
C SER A 41 -17.91 -4.67 -23.41
N GLU A 42 -17.18 -5.77 -23.63
CA GLU A 42 -17.46 -6.75 -24.68
C GLU A 42 -18.83 -7.41 -24.49
N THR A 43 -19.17 -7.78 -23.25
CA THR A 43 -20.47 -8.38 -22.93
C THR A 43 -21.63 -7.44 -23.22
N ILE A 44 -21.49 -6.14 -22.93
CA ILE A 44 -22.53 -5.14 -23.22
C ILE A 44 -22.71 -4.95 -24.73
N GLN A 45 -21.61 -4.77 -25.46
CA GLN A 45 -21.66 -4.57 -26.91
C GLN A 45 -22.20 -5.81 -27.64
N GLY A 46 -21.84 -7.01 -27.17
CA GLY A 46 -22.27 -8.29 -27.72
C GLY A 46 -23.55 -8.88 -27.12
N ALA A 47 -24.29 -8.15 -26.27
CA ALA A 47 -25.38 -8.70 -25.47
C ALA A 47 -26.52 -9.35 -26.28
N ALA A 48 -26.78 -8.86 -27.50
CA ALA A 48 -27.74 -9.48 -28.40
C ALA A 48 -27.25 -10.84 -28.91
N SER A 49 -25.99 -10.92 -29.37
CA SER A 49 -25.37 -12.14 -29.86
C SER A 49 -25.24 -13.21 -28.77
N VAL A 50 -24.79 -12.83 -27.57
CA VAL A 50 -24.64 -13.77 -26.44
C VAL A 50 -25.98 -14.42 -26.07
N ARG A 51 -27.08 -13.65 -26.10
CA ARG A 51 -28.43 -14.17 -25.84
C ARG A 51 -28.97 -14.99 -27.01
N ALA A 52 -28.70 -14.57 -28.25
CA ALA A 52 -29.16 -15.30 -29.44
C ALA A 52 -28.53 -16.70 -29.56
N PHE A 53 -27.29 -16.87 -29.10
CA PHE A 53 -26.57 -18.16 -29.09
C PHE A 53 -26.71 -18.93 -27.76
N ASP A 54 -27.50 -18.44 -26.82
CA ASP A 54 -27.71 -19.06 -25.49
C ASP A 54 -26.39 -19.32 -24.72
N LYS A 55 -25.46 -18.36 -24.77
CA LYS A 55 -24.12 -18.45 -24.15
C LYS A 55 -23.97 -17.65 -22.86
N VAL A 56 -25.10 -17.26 -22.24
CA VAL A 56 -25.10 -16.39 -21.05
C VAL A 56 -24.36 -17.01 -19.87
N ASP A 57 -24.56 -18.30 -19.59
CA ASP A 57 -23.90 -18.98 -18.48
C ASP A 57 -22.38 -19.10 -18.68
N GLU A 58 -21.93 -19.28 -19.92
CA GLU A 58 -20.50 -19.35 -20.28
C GLU A 58 -19.81 -18.00 -20.00
N PHE A 59 -20.41 -16.90 -20.47
CA PHE A 59 -19.94 -15.53 -20.19
C PHE A 59 -20.01 -15.18 -18.70
N ARG A 60 -21.03 -15.65 -17.97
CA ARG A 60 -21.13 -15.47 -16.52
C ARG A 60 -19.98 -16.16 -15.80
N ASN A 61 -19.71 -17.42 -16.14
CA ASN A 61 -18.63 -18.19 -15.51
C ASN A 61 -17.25 -17.60 -15.85
N ALA A 62 -17.05 -17.15 -17.10
CA ALA A 62 -15.84 -16.44 -17.51
C ALA A 62 -15.65 -15.15 -16.69
N SER A 63 -16.68 -14.33 -16.57
CA SER A 63 -16.66 -13.13 -15.72
C SER A 63 -16.30 -13.45 -14.26
N GLY A 64 -16.92 -14.49 -13.70
CA GLY A 64 -16.62 -14.97 -12.35
C GLY A 64 -15.15 -15.35 -12.16
N SER A 65 -14.55 -16.04 -13.13
CA SER A 65 -13.14 -16.44 -13.08
C SER A 65 -12.16 -15.25 -13.12
N VAL A 66 -12.49 -14.21 -13.89
CA VAL A 66 -11.69 -12.97 -13.99
C VAL A 66 -11.77 -12.20 -12.66
N VAL A 67 -12.98 -12.07 -12.09
CA VAL A 67 -13.20 -11.42 -10.80
C VAL A 67 -12.50 -12.19 -9.67
N ASP A 68 -12.60 -13.52 -9.64
CA ASP A 68 -11.94 -14.34 -8.62
C ASP A 68 -10.41 -14.18 -8.65
N SER A 69 -9.82 -14.13 -9.85
CA SER A 69 -8.39 -13.86 -10.02
C SER A 69 -7.98 -12.48 -9.46
N PHE A 70 -8.79 -11.45 -9.70
CA PHE A 70 -8.59 -10.13 -9.10
C PHE A 70 -8.72 -10.15 -7.57
N MET A 71 -9.73 -10.85 -7.05
CA MET A 71 -9.98 -10.95 -5.60
C MET A 71 -8.83 -11.64 -4.87
N LYS A 72 -8.24 -12.69 -5.46
CA LYS A 72 -7.02 -13.35 -4.93
C LYS A 72 -5.87 -12.36 -4.80
N CYS A 73 -5.61 -11.57 -5.85
CA CYS A 73 -4.59 -10.53 -5.82
C CYS A 73 -4.89 -9.46 -4.75
N ARG A 74 -6.13 -8.97 -4.72
CA ARG A 74 -6.59 -7.95 -3.76
C ARG A 74 -6.42 -8.43 -2.31
N HIS A 75 -6.75 -9.69 -2.04
CA HIS A 75 -6.59 -10.30 -0.73
C HIS A 75 -5.12 -10.35 -0.31
N SER A 76 -4.22 -10.72 -1.23
CA SER A 76 -2.78 -10.69 -0.96
C SER A 76 -2.30 -9.28 -0.61
N THR A 77 -2.76 -8.25 -1.34
CA THR A 77 -2.42 -6.84 -1.04
C THR A 77 -2.87 -6.42 0.36
N ILE A 78 -4.11 -6.77 0.76
CA ILE A 78 -4.63 -6.45 2.10
C ILE A 78 -3.81 -7.18 3.18
N THR A 79 -3.46 -8.45 2.93
CA THR A 79 -2.68 -9.25 3.87
C THR A 79 -1.27 -8.69 4.07
N SER A 80 -0.61 -8.23 3.01
CA SER A 80 0.69 -7.55 3.10
C SER A 80 0.62 -6.23 3.87
N TYR A 81 -0.47 -5.47 3.73
CA TYR A 81 -0.69 -4.27 4.53
C TYR A 81 -0.82 -4.61 6.03
N ARG A 82 -1.66 -5.60 6.37
CA ARG A 82 -1.82 -6.07 7.77
C ARG A 82 -0.53 -6.63 8.34
N TRP A 83 0.25 -7.34 7.51
CA TRP A 83 1.55 -7.87 7.88
C TRP A 83 2.46 -6.73 8.37
N LEU A 84 2.57 -5.64 7.62
CA LEU A 84 3.39 -4.50 8.00
C LEU A 84 2.88 -3.82 9.27
N ALA A 85 1.56 -3.57 9.34
CA ALA A 85 0.94 -2.91 10.48
C ALA A 85 1.24 -3.62 11.81
N LEU A 86 1.12 -4.95 11.85
CA LEU A 86 1.45 -5.74 13.04
C LEU A 86 2.91 -5.59 13.48
N ARG A 87 3.87 -5.48 12.54
CA ARG A 87 5.28 -5.27 12.90
C ARG A 87 5.50 -3.87 13.44
N LEU A 88 4.90 -2.86 12.82
CA LEU A 88 5.01 -1.47 13.26
C LEU A 88 4.38 -1.26 14.65
N GLU A 89 3.22 -1.87 14.90
CA GLU A 89 2.59 -1.89 16.22
C GLU A 89 3.45 -2.59 17.28
N ALA A 90 4.08 -3.72 16.94
CA ALA A 90 4.98 -4.40 17.86
C ALA A 90 6.19 -3.51 18.24
N ILE A 91 6.77 -2.78 17.28
CA ILE A 91 7.86 -1.82 17.54
C ILE A 91 7.36 -0.67 18.42
N GLY A 92 6.17 -0.14 18.11
CA GLY A 92 5.53 0.92 18.90
C GLY A 92 5.33 0.51 20.37
N ASN A 93 4.81 -0.69 20.59
CA ASN A 93 4.65 -1.25 21.94
C ASN A 93 5.99 -1.42 22.67
N LEU A 94 7.05 -1.80 21.97
CA LEU A 94 8.39 -1.84 22.56
C LEU A 94 8.89 -0.44 22.93
N VAL A 95 8.66 0.58 22.09
CA VAL A 95 9.01 1.97 22.41
C VAL A 95 8.29 2.43 23.68
N ILE A 96 6.99 2.16 23.80
CA ILE A 96 6.18 2.51 24.98
C ILE A 96 6.70 1.78 26.23
N LEU A 97 7.01 0.49 26.12
CA LEU A 97 7.57 -0.31 27.22
C LEU A 97 8.89 0.28 27.71
N PHE A 98 9.81 0.61 26.80
CA PHE A 98 11.09 1.22 27.17
C PHE A 98 10.87 2.62 27.76
N ALA A 99 10.02 3.45 27.17
CA ALA A 99 9.72 4.79 27.69
C ALA A 99 9.16 4.74 29.12
N ALA A 100 8.22 3.82 29.39
CA ALA A 100 7.66 3.62 30.72
C ALA A 100 8.72 3.09 31.72
N THR A 101 9.57 2.16 31.30
CA THR A 101 10.64 1.62 32.15
C THR A 101 11.67 2.69 32.49
N PHE A 102 12.12 3.47 31.51
CA PHE A 102 13.04 4.59 31.72
C PHE A 102 12.43 5.67 32.62
N ALA A 103 11.12 5.94 32.51
CA ALA A 103 10.43 6.88 33.37
C ALA A 103 10.46 6.46 34.85
N VAL A 104 10.21 5.18 35.14
CA VAL A 104 10.26 4.63 36.51
C VAL A 104 11.69 4.69 37.05
N VAL A 105 12.67 4.21 36.28
CA VAL A 105 14.09 4.20 36.68
C VAL A 105 14.62 5.62 36.91
N SER A 106 14.24 6.59 36.07
CA SER A 106 14.65 7.99 36.21
C SER A 106 14.07 8.64 37.47
N LYS A 107 12.88 8.23 37.89
CA LYS A 107 12.25 8.67 39.13
C LYS A 107 12.98 8.11 40.35
N GLU A 108 13.39 6.84 40.33
CA GLU A 108 14.15 6.22 41.42
C GLU A 108 15.57 6.77 41.55
N LEU A 109 16.23 7.05 40.42
CA LEU A 109 17.59 7.62 40.39
C LEU A 109 17.64 9.15 40.61
N GLY A 110 16.48 9.82 40.66
CA GLY A 110 16.39 11.28 40.85
C GLY A 110 16.87 12.13 39.67
N TRP A 111 17.02 11.53 38.48
CA TRP A 111 17.56 12.23 37.28
C TRP A 111 16.57 13.23 36.69
N VAL A 112 15.27 13.00 36.85
CA VAL A 112 14.20 13.86 36.34
C VAL A 112 13.17 14.06 37.44
N SER A 113 13.08 15.29 37.94
CA SER A 113 12.20 15.64 39.08
C SER A 113 10.80 16.12 38.66
N SER A 114 10.60 16.46 37.38
CA SER A 114 9.32 16.97 36.87
C SER A 114 8.44 15.85 36.29
N PRO A 115 7.31 15.50 36.93
CA PRO A 115 6.37 14.50 36.40
C PRO A 115 5.76 14.90 35.06
N GLY A 116 5.69 16.20 34.77
CA GLY A 116 5.13 16.73 33.53
C GLY A 116 5.94 16.30 32.29
N ILE A 117 7.27 16.32 32.38
CA ILE A 117 8.15 15.92 31.26
C ILE A 117 8.01 14.43 30.97
N ILE A 118 7.87 13.62 32.02
CA ILE A 118 7.65 12.17 31.90
C ILE A 118 6.30 11.89 31.21
N ALA A 119 5.23 12.56 31.65
CA ALA A 119 3.89 12.39 31.08
C ALA A 119 3.84 12.79 29.59
N VAL A 120 4.46 13.91 29.23
CA VAL A 120 4.56 14.36 27.83
C VAL A 120 5.35 13.35 26.99
N SER A 121 6.45 12.82 27.52
CA SER A 121 7.28 11.84 26.82
C SER A 121 6.52 10.53 26.52
N ILE A 122 5.76 10.01 27.48
CA ILE A 122 4.92 8.82 27.30
C ILE A 122 3.79 9.10 26.31
N THR A 123 3.16 10.27 26.38
CA THR A 123 2.08 10.68 25.46
C THR A 123 2.57 10.74 24.02
N TYR A 124 3.79 11.25 23.78
CA TYR A 124 4.37 11.22 22.45
C TYR A 124 4.74 9.80 22.00
N ALA A 125 5.28 8.97 22.89
CA ALA A 125 5.59 7.56 22.57
C ALA A 125 4.35 6.78 22.12
N LEU A 126 3.19 7.03 22.73
CA LEU A 126 1.91 6.43 22.34
C LEU A 126 1.48 6.85 20.92
N ASN A 127 1.56 8.14 20.61
CA ASN A 127 1.13 8.68 19.31
C ASN A 127 2.04 8.27 18.14
N VAL A 128 3.34 8.03 18.38
CA VAL A 128 4.30 7.70 17.32
C VAL A 128 3.88 6.46 16.53
N THR A 129 3.27 5.46 17.18
CA THR A 129 2.86 4.20 16.53
C THR A 129 1.78 4.43 15.47
N GLU A 130 0.77 5.25 15.80
CA GLU A 130 -0.31 5.57 14.87
C GLU A 130 0.20 6.38 13.67
N VAL A 131 1.00 7.41 13.96
CA VAL A 131 1.60 8.26 12.92
C VAL A 131 2.52 7.46 12.01
N LEU A 132 3.31 6.52 12.53
CA LEU A 132 4.21 5.69 11.73
C LEU A 132 3.43 4.74 10.82
N ASN A 133 2.39 4.07 11.33
CA ASN A 133 1.51 3.24 10.52
C ASN A 133 0.87 4.03 9.38
N PHE A 134 0.35 5.23 9.70
CA PHE A 134 -0.21 6.12 8.70
C PHE A 134 0.84 6.57 7.67
N ALA A 135 2.01 7.03 8.11
CA ALA A 135 3.07 7.53 7.24
C ALA A 135 3.57 6.46 6.25
N VAL A 136 3.81 5.23 6.70
CA VAL A 136 4.27 4.15 5.80
C VAL A 136 3.21 3.81 4.76
N ARG A 137 1.92 3.85 5.14
CA ARG A 137 0.82 3.69 4.19
C ARG A 137 0.83 4.79 3.13
N GLN A 138 0.93 6.05 3.56
CA GLN A 138 0.95 7.19 2.65
C GLN A 138 2.14 7.13 1.69
N ILE A 139 3.34 6.76 2.16
CA ILE A 139 4.52 6.60 1.30
C ILE A 139 4.26 5.52 0.25
N SER A 140 3.71 4.37 0.63
CA SER A 140 3.39 3.28 -0.30
C SER A 140 2.32 3.68 -1.33
N ASP A 141 1.33 4.48 -0.92
CA ASP A 141 0.29 5.00 -1.83
C ASP A 141 0.87 6.05 -2.79
N ILE A 142 1.77 6.93 -2.32
CA ILE A 142 2.47 7.91 -3.16
C ILE A 142 3.38 7.22 -4.19
N GLU A 143 4.23 6.28 -3.76
CA GLU A 143 5.10 5.49 -4.65
C GLU A 143 4.31 4.70 -5.71
N THR A 144 3.09 4.31 -5.37
CA THR A 144 2.18 3.69 -6.32
C THR A 144 1.60 4.69 -7.32
N ASN A 145 1.09 5.82 -6.81
CA ASN A 145 0.35 6.78 -7.61
C ASN A 145 1.26 7.57 -8.55
N ILE A 146 2.53 7.80 -8.20
CA ILE A 146 3.49 8.51 -9.04
C ILE A 146 3.74 7.81 -10.39
N VAL A 147 3.59 6.48 -10.45
CA VAL A 147 3.72 5.72 -11.71
C VAL A 147 2.70 6.16 -12.77
N ALA A 148 1.52 6.62 -12.35
CA ALA A 148 0.54 7.17 -13.30
C ALA A 148 0.98 8.52 -13.86
N VAL A 149 1.65 9.34 -13.05
CA VAL A 149 2.21 10.64 -13.47
C VAL A 149 3.38 10.42 -14.43
N GLU A 150 4.27 9.47 -14.13
CA GLU A 150 5.37 9.06 -15.02
C GLU A 150 4.84 8.67 -16.42
N ARG A 151 3.77 7.88 -16.48
CA ARG A 151 3.12 7.50 -17.74
C ARG A 151 2.58 8.69 -18.54
N ILE A 152 1.94 9.65 -17.87
CA ILE A 152 1.43 10.85 -18.56
C ILE A 152 2.61 11.67 -19.12
N ALA A 153 3.70 11.79 -18.35
CA ALA A 153 4.91 12.46 -18.80
C ALA A 153 5.57 11.75 -20.01
N GLU A 154 5.55 10.41 -20.05
CA GLU A 154 6.03 9.66 -21.23
C GLU A 154 5.24 10.03 -22.51
N TYR A 155 3.92 10.21 -22.40
CA TYR A 155 3.07 10.57 -23.54
C TYR A 155 3.32 11.99 -24.07
N THR A 156 3.82 12.93 -23.26
CA THR A 156 4.13 14.29 -23.75
C THR A 156 5.42 14.34 -24.57
N THR A 157 6.33 13.40 -24.33
CA THR A 157 7.60 13.28 -25.06
C THR A 157 7.57 12.29 -26.22
N SER A 158 6.49 11.50 -26.34
CA SER A 158 6.36 10.49 -27.38
C SER A 158 6.24 11.15 -28.77
N PRO A 159 6.93 10.63 -29.80
CA PRO A 159 6.88 11.20 -31.14
C PRO A 159 5.44 11.17 -31.67
N THR A 160 4.96 12.33 -32.14
CA THR A 160 3.62 12.44 -32.75
C THR A 160 3.61 11.74 -34.10
N GLU A 161 2.49 11.09 -34.42
CA GLU A 161 2.29 10.46 -35.72
C GLU A 161 2.53 11.49 -36.84
N VAL A 162 3.28 11.07 -37.86
CA VAL A 162 3.60 11.93 -39.01
C VAL A 162 2.29 12.16 -39.77
N LEU A 163 1.85 13.42 -39.89
CA LEU A 163 0.65 13.75 -40.66
C LEU A 163 0.76 13.12 -42.06
N PRO A 164 -0.30 12.43 -42.56
CA PRO A 164 -0.28 11.81 -43.87
C PRO A 164 0.08 12.88 -44.90
N ARG A 165 1.21 12.67 -45.59
CA ARG A 165 1.73 13.58 -46.60
C ARG A 165 0.63 13.79 -47.63
N ASN A 166 0.18 15.04 -47.78
CA ASN A 166 -0.93 15.43 -48.63
C ASN A 166 -1.00 14.60 -49.92
N ILE A 167 -2.12 13.89 -50.09
CA ILE A 167 -2.57 13.39 -51.38
C ILE A 167 -3.11 14.63 -52.11
N VAL A 168 -2.23 15.38 -52.79
CA VAL A 168 -2.60 16.37 -53.82
C VAL A 168 -2.12 15.84 -55.15
#